data_AF-A0A1I7U2D8-F1
#
_entry.id   AF-A0A1I7U2D8-F1
#
_cell.length_a   1.000
_cell.length_b   1.000
_cell.length_c   1.000
_cell.angle_alpha   90.00
_cell.angle_beta   90.00
_cell.angle_gamma   90.00
#
_symmetry.space_group_name_H-M   'P 1'
#
loop_
_entity.id
_entity.type
_entity.pdbx_description
1 polymer ?
#
loop_
_entity_poly.entity_id
_entity_poly.type
_entity_poly.pdbx_seq_one_letter_code
_entity_poly.pdbx_strand_id
1 'polypeptide(L)'
;MMRTRMQKIPTTAISILICILISLYCSISEARGPCFLVFHPDTLAWSPELATCMDSLDEIQFSIIMTLTLISIGFNVIAVFKLIYDKVSGITDSQKLRRRKKWIAMFIQNVIQDALHFIDMVNFTLVSKLSDEEVFQFVFVSLSFAMIYFFDG
;
A
#
# COMPACT_ATOMS: atom_id res chain seq x y z
N MET A 1 -44.34 16.62 -2.86
CA MET A 1 -43.25 15.92 -3.59
C MET A 1 -41.99 15.98 -2.72
N MET A 2 -41.72 14.93 -1.95
CA MET A 2 -40.70 14.92 -0.89
C MET A 2 -39.35 14.52 -1.50
N ARG A 3 -38.45 15.49 -1.67
CA ARG A 3 -37.09 15.27 -2.17
C ARG A 3 -36.23 14.76 -1.02
N THR A 4 -36.13 13.44 -0.87
CA THR A 4 -35.17 12.81 0.04
C THR A 4 -33.76 13.17 -0.42
N ARG A 5 -33.05 13.99 0.37
CA ARG A 5 -31.59 14.08 0.26
C ARG A 5 -31.05 12.72 0.68
N MET A 6 -30.60 11.91 -0.28
CA MET A 6 -29.72 10.80 0.04
C MET A 6 -28.48 11.39 0.69
N GLN A 7 -28.39 11.30 2.01
CA GLN A 7 -27.19 11.62 2.76
C GLN A 7 -26.11 10.67 2.23
N LYS A 8 -25.16 11.21 1.45
CA LYS A 8 -24.07 10.42 0.89
C LYS A 8 -23.30 9.84 2.06
N ILE A 9 -23.50 8.56 2.32
CA ILE A 9 -22.69 7.80 3.27
C ILE A 9 -21.23 8.04 2.86
N PRO A 10 -20.36 8.50 3.77
CA PRO A 10 -18.97 8.76 3.44
C PRO A 10 -18.23 7.42 3.29
N THR A 11 -18.42 6.79 2.13
CA THR A 11 -17.87 5.47 1.81
C THR A 11 -16.37 5.41 2.03
N THR A 12 -15.65 6.49 1.71
CA THR A 12 -14.21 6.62 1.96
C THR A 12 -13.87 6.53 3.45
N ALA A 13 -14.63 7.18 4.32
CA ALA A 13 -14.39 7.15 5.76
C ALA A 13 -14.66 5.75 6.35
N ILE A 14 -15.67 5.06 5.83
CA ILE A 14 -15.97 3.67 6.22
C ILE A 14 -14.85 2.73 5.75
N SER A 15 -14.38 2.86 4.50
CA SER A 15 -13.26 2.07 4.00
C SER A 15 -11.99 2.29 4.81
N ILE A 16 -11.65 3.55 5.13
CA ILE A 16 -10.49 3.88 5.97
C ILE A 16 -10.65 3.24 7.36
N LEU A 17 -11.82 3.34 7.98
CA LEU A 17 -12.09 2.71 9.28
C LEU A 17 -11.91 1.19 9.23
N ILE A 18 -12.40 0.53 8.18
CA ILE A 18 -12.23 -0.92 7.98
C ILE A 18 -10.74 -1.26 7.86
N CYS A 19 -9.99 -0.52 7.05
CA CYS A 19 -8.54 -0.74 6.91
C CYS A 19 -7.83 -0.58 8.26
N ILE A 20 -8.13 0.46 9.03
CA ILE A 20 -7.56 0.68 10.37
C ILE A 20 -7.88 -0.48 11.30
N LEU A 21 -9.13 -0.98 11.30
CA LEU A 21 -9.53 -2.11 12.15
C LEU A 21 -8.82 -3.40 11.75
N ILE A 22 -8.64 -3.65 10.45
CA ILE A 22 -7.88 -4.81 9.96
C ILE A 22 -6.40 -4.69 10.37
N SER A 23 -5.77 -3.53 10.17
CA SER A 23 -4.39 -3.31 10.58
C SER A 23 -4.20 -3.48 12.09
N LEU A 24 -5.10 -2.93 12.91
CA LEU A 24 -5.08 -3.12 14.35
C LEU A 24 -5.27 -4.59 14.74
N TYR A 25 -6.13 -5.32 14.04
CA TYR A 25 -6.31 -6.74 14.28
C TYR A 25 -5.05 -7.55 13.97
N CYS A 26 -4.37 -7.27 12.85
CA CYS A 26 -3.10 -7.89 12.51
C CYS A 26 -2.04 -7.60 13.58
N SER A 27 -1.82 -6.33 13.94
CA SER A 27 -0.82 -5.94 14.95
C SER A 27 -1.12 -6.51 16.34
N ILE A 28 -2.38 -6.58 16.76
CA ILE A 28 -2.76 -7.18 18.06
C ILE A 28 -2.61 -8.71 18.02
N SER A 29 -2.90 -9.34 16.89
CA SER A 29 -2.73 -10.79 16.73
C SER A 29 -1.26 -11.18 16.76
N GLU A 30 -0.38 -10.37 16.15
CA GLU A 30 1.08 -10.47 16.29
C GLU A 30 1.50 -10.34 17.76
N ALA A 31 0.95 -9.37 18.49
CA ALA A 31 1.31 -9.12 19.89
C ALA A 31 0.83 -10.20 20.90
N ARG A 32 -0.11 -11.07 20.54
CA ARG A 32 -0.72 -12.06 21.45
C ARG A 32 -0.27 -13.51 21.22
N GLY A 33 0.50 -13.78 20.17
CA GLY A 33 1.10 -15.10 19.94
C GLY A 33 2.43 -15.29 20.68
N PRO A 34 3.06 -16.48 20.60
CA PRO A 34 4.46 -16.69 21.03
C PRO A 34 5.48 -15.98 20.11
N CYS A 35 5.04 -15.02 19.30
CA CYS A 35 5.80 -14.33 18.27
C CYS A 35 6.08 -12.90 18.72
N PHE A 36 6.90 -12.76 19.74
CA PHE A 36 7.42 -11.46 20.10
C PHE A 36 8.76 -11.24 19.38
N LEU A 37 8.94 -10.03 18.85
CA LEU A 37 10.17 -9.60 18.21
C LEU A 37 11.13 -9.14 19.31
N VAL A 38 12.31 -9.77 19.37
CA VAL A 38 13.39 -9.35 20.26
C VAL A 38 14.31 -8.44 19.46
N PHE A 39 14.51 -7.21 19.96
CA PHE A 39 15.48 -6.30 19.38
C PHE A 39 16.89 -6.66 19.84
N HIS A 40 17.75 -7.02 18.89
CA HIS A 40 19.16 -7.28 19.14
C HIS A 40 19.98 -6.00 18.88
N PRO A 41 20.54 -5.35 19.92
CA PRO A 41 21.27 -4.10 19.75
C PRO A 41 22.58 -4.27 18.99
N ASP A 42 23.19 -5.46 19.02
CA ASP A 42 24.46 -5.73 18.37
C ASP A 42 24.33 -5.85 16.84
N THR A 43 23.16 -6.28 16.35
CA THR A 43 22.88 -6.46 14.94
C THR A 43 21.86 -5.45 14.40
N LEU A 44 21.33 -4.58 15.27
CA LEU A 44 20.29 -3.58 14.96
C LEU A 44 19.06 -4.20 14.28
N ALA A 45 18.78 -5.46 14.59
CA ALA A 45 17.74 -6.24 13.94
C ALA A 45 16.67 -6.71 14.94
N TRP A 46 15.46 -6.87 14.43
CA TRP A 46 14.37 -7.49 15.14
C TRP A 46 14.31 -8.95 14.72
N SER A 47 14.60 -9.88 15.63
CA SER A 47 14.50 -11.31 15.35
C SER A 47 13.27 -11.88 16.06
N PRO A 48 12.53 -12.80 15.42
CA PRO A 48 11.51 -13.57 16.13
C PRO A 48 12.18 -14.60 17.04
N GLU A 49 11.67 -14.78 18.26
CA GLU A 49 12.12 -15.91 19.09
C GLU A 49 11.64 -17.26 18.52
N LEU A 50 10.58 -17.25 17.69
CA LEU A 50 10.02 -18.43 17.05
C LEU A 50 9.96 -18.26 15.51
N ALA A 51 10.92 -18.85 14.81
CA ALA A 51 11.09 -18.71 13.35
C ALA A 51 9.85 -19.10 12.52
N THR A 52 9.10 -20.13 12.93
CA THR A 52 7.92 -20.63 12.22
C THR A 52 6.78 -19.60 12.09
N CYS A 53 6.78 -18.59 12.96
CA CYS A 53 5.77 -17.54 12.93
C CYS A 53 6.05 -16.47 11.89
N MET A 54 7.31 -16.04 11.75
CA MET A 54 7.67 -15.03 10.75
C MET A 54 7.58 -15.58 9.33
N ASP A 55 7.98 -16.82 9.09
CA ASP A 55 7.85 -17.43 7.77
C ASP A 55 6.39 -17.44 7.27
N SER A 56 5.45 -17.76 8.16
CA SER A 56 4.02 -17.78 7.84
C SER A 56 3.46 -16.38 7.61
N LEU A 57 3.97 -15.38 8.32
CA LEU A 57 3.50 -13.99 8.26
C LEU A 57 4.06 -13.25 7.04
N ASP A 58 5.32 -13.49 6.68
CA ASP A 58 5.94 -12.93 5.48
C ASP A 58 5.26 -13.43 4.20
N GLU A 59 4.92 -14.72 4.13
CA GLU A 59 4.15 -15.28 3.01
C GLU A 59 2.74 -14.66 2.89
N ILE A 60 2.06 -14.49 4.04
CA ILE A 60 0.74 -13.83 4.09
C ILE A 60 0.87 -12.37 3.66
N GLN A 61 1.87 -11.64 4.16
CA GLN A 61 2.10 -10.24 3.86
C GLN A 61 2.41 -10.03 2.37
N PHE A 62 3.27 -10.87 1.79
CA PHE A 62 3.56 -10.86 0.36
C PHE A 62 2.29 -11.06 -0.49
N SER A 63 1.46 -12.04 -0.12
CA SER A 63 0.20 -12.36 -0.81
C SER A 63 -0.83 -11.22 -0.70
N ILE A 64 -0.94 -10.59 0.48
CA ILE A 64 -1.82 -9.44 0.70
C ILE A 64 -1.37 -8.25 -0.14
N ILE A 65 -0.07 -7.90 -0.12
CA ILE A 65 0.44 -6.76 -0.90
C ILE A 65 0.24 -7.01 -2.39
N MET A 66 0.59 -8.19 -2.91
CA MET A 66 0.36 -8.52 -4.32
C MET A 66 -1.11 -8.37 -4.71
N THR A 67 -2.02 -8.89 -3.88
CA THR A 67 -3.46 -8.81 -4.13
C THR A 67 -3.96 -7.37 -4.12
N LEU A 68 -3.54 -6.57 -3.14
CA LEU A 68 -3.91 -5.15 -3.04
C LEU A 68 -3.36 -4.34 -4.21
N THR A 69 -2.12 -4.57 -4.63
CA THR A 69 -1.52 -3.94 -5.81
C THR A 69 -2.33 -4.25 -7.07
N LEU A 70 -2.71 -5.51 -7.29
CA LEU A 70 -3.52 -5.90 -8.45
C LEU A 70 -4.92 -5.24 -8.43
N ILE A 71 -5.55 -5.17 -7.25
CA ILE A 71 -6.84 -4.50 -7.07
C ILE A 71 -6.70 -2.99 -7.34
N SER A 72 -5.64 -2.34 -6.83
CA SER A 72 -5.37 -0.91 -6.99
C SER A 72 -5.15 -0.55 -8.47
N ILE A 73 -4.28 -1.31 -9.17
CA ILE A 73 -4.09 -1.18 -10.61
C ILE A 73 -5.42 -1.36 -11.36
N GLY A 74 -6.23 -2.35 -10.97
CA GLY A 74 -7.56 -2.58 -11.53
C GLY A 74 -8.49 -1.36 -11.39
N PHE A 75 -8.57 -0.77 -10.19
CA PHE A 75 -9.35 0.45 -9.96
C PHE A 75 -8.81 1.65 -10.74
N ASN A 76 -7.49 1.80 -10.84
CA ASN A 76 -6.86 2.86 -11.63
C ASN A 76 -7.23 2.74 -13.11
N VAL A 77 -7.23 1.53 -13.69
CA VAL A 77 -7.67 1.27 -15.07
C VAL A 77 -9.16 1.58 -15.27
N ILE A 78 -10.02 1.13 -14.35
CA ILE A 78 -11.46 1.42 -14.40
C ILE A 78 -11.73 2.93 -14.32
N ALA A 79 -10.99 3.65 -13.49
CA ALA A 79 -11.12 5.10 -13.36
C ALA A 79 -10.73 5.82 -14.66
N VAL A 80 -9.62 5.42 -15.29
CA VAL A 80 -9.20 5.94 -16.61
C VAL A 80 -10.24 5.64 -17.68
N PHE A 81 -10.74 4.41 -17.73
CA PHE A 81 -11.77 4.01 -18.69
C PHE A 81 -13.03 4.85 -18.50
N LYS A 82 -13.54 4.96 -17.27
CA LYS A 82 -14.71 5.79 -16.97
C LYS A 82 -14.52 7.23 -17.42
N LEU A 83 -13.33 7.80 -17.23
CA LEU A 83 -13.01 9.18 -17.65
C LEU A 83 -12.94 9.38 -19.17
N ILE A 84 -12.52 8.37 -19.93
CA ILE A 84 -12.50 8.43 -21.40
C ILE A 84 -13.93 8.40 -21.96
N TYR A 85 -14.81 7.61 -21.34
CA TYR A 85 -16.17 7.37 -21.82
C TYR A 85 -17.24 8.29 -21.22
N ASP A 86 -17.03 8.88 -20.04
CA ASP A 86 -17.98 9.84 -19.46
C ASP A 86 -17.94 11.18 -20.22
N LYS A 87 -19.03 11.49 -20.91
CA LYS A 87 -19.25 12.82 -21.50
C LYS A 87 -19.58 13.82 -20.40
N VAL A 88 -18.61 14.65 -20.03
CA VAL A 88 -18.83 15.77 -19.11
C VAL A 88 -19.43 16.97 -19.86
N SER A 89 -20.74 17.19 -19.71
CA SER A 89 -21.46 18.36 -20.24
C SER A 89 -21.44 19.53 -19.24
N GLY A 90 -21.51 20.76 -19.73
CA GLY A 90 -21.61 21.97 -18.88
C GLY A 90 -20.29 22.55 -18.34
N ILE A 91 -19.14 22.18 -18.91
CA ILE A 91 -17.81 22.68 -18.49
C ILE A 91 -17.04 23.26 -19.69
N THR A 92 -16.37 24.40 -19.49
CA THR A 92 -15.49 25.04 -20.49
C THR A 92 -14.29 24.17 -20.84
N ASP A 93 -13.80 24.22 -22.08
CA ASP A 93 -12.71 23.35 -22.54
C ASP A 93 -11.39 23.56 -21.80
N SER A 94 -11.11 24.78 -21.33
CA SER A 94 -9.94 25.08 -20.48
C SER A 94 -9.99 24.35 -19.13
N GLN A 95 -11.17 24.27 -18.52
CA GLN A 95 -11.38 23.54 -17.26
C GLN A 95 -11.30 22.03 -17.46
N LYS A 96 -11.80 21.51 -18.60
CA LYS A 96 -11.64 20.10 -18.98
C LYS A 96 -10.16 19.74 -19.11
N LEU A 97 -9.37 20.56 -19.80
CA LEU A 97 -7.93 20.30 -19.99
C LEU A 97 -7.17 20.34 -18.65
N ARG A 98 -7.43 21.33 -17.79
CA ARG A 98 -6.80 21.42 -16.47
C ARG A 98 -7.11 20.21 -15.58
N ARG A 99 -8.37 19.77 -15.55
CA ARG A 99 -8.78 18.56 -14.83
C ARG A 99 -8.05 17.36 -15.40
N ARG A 100 -8.08 17.15 -16.72
CA ARG A 100 -7.43 16.01 -17.39
C ARG A 100 -5.93 15.92 -17.05
N LYS A 101 -5.21 17.04 -17.06
CA LYS A 101 -3.79 17.08 -16.65
C LYS A 101 -3.58 16.63 -15.20
N LYS A 102 -4.38 17.16 -14.26
CA LYS A 102 -4.30 16.76 -12.84
C LYS A 102 -4.63 15.27 -12.66
N TRP A 103 -5.63 14.76 -13.37
CA TRP A 103 -6.02 13.35 -13.32
C TRP A 103 -4.95 12.41 -13.89
N ILE A 104 -4.33 12.78 -15.01
CA ILE A 104 -3.20 12.01 -15.56
C ILE A 104 -2.02 12.01 -14.58
N ALA A 105 -1.72 13.14 -13.94
CA ALA A 105 -0.68 13.20 -12.91
C ALA A 105 -1.00 12.28 -11.72
N MET A 106 -2.23 12.33 -11.19
CA MET A 106 -2.67 11.44 -10.09
C MET A 106 -2.65 9.95 -10.50
N PHE A 107 -3.00 9.63 -11.75
CA PHE A 107 -2.92 8.27 -12.27
C PHE A 107 -1.47 7.77 -12.34
N ILE A 108 -0.56 8.60 -12.85
CA ILE A 108 0.87 8.27 -12.92
C ILE A 108 1.42 8.05 -11.50
N GLN A 109 1.07 8.94 -10.56
CA GLN A 109 1.47 8.80 -9.15
C GLN A 109 0.98 7.48 -8.56
N ASN A 110 -0.31 7.15 -8.68
CA ASN A 110 -0.85 5.89 -8.16
C ASN A 110 -0.15 4.66 -8.77
N VAL A 111 0.11 4.64 -10.08
CA VAL A 111 0.78 3.50 -10.73
C VAL A 111 2.22 3.35 -10.26
N ILE A 112 2.95 4.46 -10.11
CA ILE A 112 4.33 4.44 -9.61
C ILE A 112 4.35 3.98 -8.15
N GLN A 113 3.44 4.47 -7.32
CA GLN A 113 3.31 4.10 -5.91
C GLN A 113 3.02 2.61 -5.74
N ASP A 114 2.04 2.08 -6.47
CA ASP A 114 1.68 0.66 -6.48
C ASP A 114 2.87 -0.22 -6.91
N ALA A 115 3.64 0.21 -7.92
CA ALA A 115 4.80 -0.51 -8.42
C ALA A 115 5.99 -0.46 -7.43
N LEU A 116 6.23 0.68 -6.78
CA LEU A 116 7.31 0.84 -5.80
C LEU A 116 7.09 -0.04 -4.57
N HIS A 117 5.86 -0.11 -4.06
CA HIS A 117 5.53 -1.01 -2.95
C HIS A 117 5.74 -2.50 -3.31
N PHE A 118 5.43 -2.89 -4.55
CA PHE A 118 5.72 -4.25 -5.01
C PHE A 118 7.23 -4.51 -5.14
N ILE A 119 7.97 -3.56 -5.72
CA ILE A 119 9.44 -3.66 -5.86
C ILE A 119 10.12 -3.77 -4.49
N ASP A 120 9.69 -2.98 -3.52
CA ASP A 120 10.22 -3.00 -2.15
C ASP A 120 10.06 -4.38 -1.49
N MET A 121 8.88 -4.98 -1.64
CA MET A 121 8.61 -6.31 -1.11
C MET A 121 9.41 -7.42 -1.83
N VAL A 122 9.59 -7.31 -3.15
CA VAL A 122 10.47 -8.23 -3.90
C VAL A 122 11.92 -8.06 -3.46
N ASN A 123 12.38 -6.83 -3.30
CA ASN A 123 13.73 -6.52 -2.82
C ASN A 123 13.97 -7.08 -1.43
N PHE A 124 13.01 -6.93 -0.50
CA PHE A 124 13.07 -7.55 0.83
C PHE A 124 13.27 -9.07 0.74
N THR A 125 12.49 -9.75 -0.10
CA THR A 125 12.56 -11.20 -0.29
C THR A 125 13.88 -11.66 -0.95
N LEU A 126 14.46 -10.84 -1.83
CA LEU A 126 15.73 -11.14 -2.46
C LEU A 126 16.91 -10.90 -1.51
N VAL A 127 16.87 -9.79 -0.76
CA VAL A 127 17.92 -9.42 0.20
C VAL A 127 17.99 -10.41 1.36
N SER A 128 16.83 -10.89 1.84
CA SER A 128 16.77 -11.94 2.88
C SER A 128 17.40 -13.27 2.42
N LYS A 129 17.47 -13.53 1.11
CA LYS A 129 18.12 -14.72 0.52
C LYS A 129 19.57 -14.50 0.11
N LEU A 130 19.98 -13.24 -0.08
CA LEU A 130 21.30 -12.90 -0.63
C LEU A 130 22.37 -12.76 0.45
N SER A 131 21.99 -12.33 1.65
CA SER A 131 22.93 -11.99 2.71
C SER A 131 22.31 -12.27 4.07
N ASP A 132 22.94 -13.13 4.87
CA ASP A 132 22.55 -13.39 6.25
C ASP A 132 22.97 -12.25 7.22
N GLU A 133 23.76 -11.27 6.73
CA GLU A 133 24.17 -10.10 7.52
C GLU A 133 23.00 -9.16 7.82
N GLU A 134 22.51 -9.22 9.06
CA GLU A 134 21.30 -8.54 9.53
C GLU A 134 21.38 -7.00 9.41
N VAL A 135 22.56 -6.41 9.63
CA VAL A 135 22.77 -4.95 9.50
C VAL A 135 22.62 -4.49 8.04
N PHE A 136 23.11 -5.29 7.10
CA PHE A 136 22.97 -5.00 5.67
C PHE A 136 21.50 -5.08 5.25
N GLN A 137 20.77 -6.10 5.71
CA GLN A 137 19.34 -6.22 5.48
C GLN A 137 18.58 -5.02 6.06
N PHE A 138 18.85 -4.65 7.31
CA PHE A 138 18.20 -3.51 7.97
C PHE A 138 18.40 -2.20 7.21
N VAL A 139 19.64 -1.87 6.84
CA VAL A 139 19.95 -0.63 6.12
C VAL A 139 19.31 -0.62 4.73
N PHE A 140 19.39 -1.73 4.00
CA PHE A 140 18.86 -1.80 2.64
C PHE A 140 17.33 -1.70 2.61
N VAL A 141 16.64 -2.44 3.47
CA VAL A 141 15.18 -2.42 3.58
C VAL A 141 14.69 -1.05 4.03
N SER A 142 15.36 -0.44 5.02
CA SER A 142 15.01 0.91 5.48
C SER A 142 15.18 1.97 4.39
N LEU A 143 16.26 1.89 3.60
CA LEU A 143 16.49 2.79 2.48
C LEU A 143 15.47 2.57 1.35
N SER A 144 15.19 1.30 1.00
CA SER A 144 14.21 0.94 -0.01
C SER A 144 12.82 1.49 0.35
N PHE A 145 12.39 1.32 1.59
CA PHE A 145 11.14 1.88 2.11
C PHE A 145 11.13 3.42 2.07
N ALA A 146 12.20 4.08 2.52
CA ALA A 146 12.31 5.54 2.50
C ALA A 146 12.22 6.13 1.08
N MET A 147 12.77 5.42 0.08
CA MET A 147 12.70 5.84 -1.32
C MET A 147 11.27 5.84 -1.85
N ILE A 148 10.37 4.99 -1.34
CA ILE A 148 8.95 4.99 -1.72
C ILE A 148 8.33 6.34 -1.38
N TYR A 149 8.46 6.81 -0.13
CA TYR A 149 7.92 8.09 0.30
C TYR A 149 8.57 9.28 -0.41
N PHE A 150 9.87 9.19 -0.68
CA PHE A 150 10.58 10.23 -1.44
C PHE A 150 10.02 10.39 -2.86
N PHE A 151 9.66 9.28 -3.52
CA PHE A 151 9.09 9.33 -4.88
C PHE A 151 7.57 9.57 -4.90
N ASP A 152 6.86 9.28 -3.82
CA ASP A 152 5.42 9.57 -3.68
C ASP A 152 5.15 11.09 -3.64
N GLY A 153 6.08 11.86 -3.05
CA GLY A 153 6.12 13.33 -3.07
C GLY A 153 5.64 14.00 -1.80
#